data_AF-A0A917X5D2-F1
#
_entry.id   AF-A0A917X5D2-F1
#
_cell.length_a   1.000
_cell.length_b   1.000
_cell.length_c   1.000
_cell.angle_alpha   90.00
_cell.angle_beta   90.00
_cell.angle_gamma   90.00
#
_symmetry.space_group_name_H-M   'P 1'
#
loop_
_entity.id
_entity.type
_entity.pdbx_description
1 polymer ?
#
loop_
_entity_poly.entity_id
_entity_poly.type
_entity_poly.pdbx_seq_one_letter_code
_entity_poly.pdbx_strand_id
1 'polypeptide(L)'
;MRLTERWTVELAGAWERRRQRQAQRPAVWTGPAGLLQVLDVTTAGSRDVSELDLLAALAGEVPPGSTGRLGEAGRDGIGHRAAWLFPDTLWGYTFVDGRYVRTVFVSADADLRWAFTAWRSIRYET
;
A
#
# COMPACT_ATOMS: atom_id res chain seq x y z
N MET A 1 1.68 -5.19 -12.74
CA MET A 1 1.42 -6.42 -11.95
C MET A 1 0.09 -6.28 -11.24
N ARG A 2 -0.72 -7.34 -11.18
CA ARG A 2 -1.99 -7.34 -10.46
C ARG A 2 -1.77 -7.76 -8.99
N LEU A 3 -2.25 -6.94 -8.06
CA LEU A 3 -2.12 -7.14 -6.60
C LEU A 3 -3.28 -7.96 -6.03
N THR A 4 -4.50 -7.60 -6.43
CA THR A 4 -5.77 -8.24 -6.04
C THR A 4 -6.67 -8.32 -7.28
N GLU A 5 -7.95 -8.69 -7.17
CA GLU A 5 -8.85 -8.69 -8.32
C GLU A 5 -8.97 -7.32 -9.02
N ARG A 6 -8.85 -6.23 -8.26
CA ARG A 6 -9.10 -4.86 -8.77
C ARG A 6 -7.92 -3.90 -8.61
N TRP A 7 -6.91 -4.26 -7.83
CA TRP A 7 -5.74 -3.41 -7.62
C TRP A 7 -4.57 -3.85 -8.49
N THR A 8 -3.94 -2.89 -9.16
CA THR A 8 -2.69 -3.09 -9.91
C THR A 8 -1.59 -2.17 -9.42
N VAL A 9 -0.34 -2.53 -9.73
CA VAL A 9 0.86 -1.75 -9.42
C VAL A 9 1.89 -1.94 -10.53
N GLU A 10 2.68 -0.91 -10.80
CA GLU A 10 3.87 -1.02 -11.64
C GLU A 10 5.08 -1.38 -10.79
N LEU A 11 5.71 -2.51 -11.12
CA LEU A 11 6.90 -3.01 -10.46
C LEU A 11 7.90 -3.44 -11.51
N ALA A 12 9.14 -2.97 -11.35
CA ALA A 12 10.24 -3.38 -12.20
C ALA A 12 10.77 -4.77 -11.80
N GLY A 13 11.13 -5.57 -12.79
CA GLY A 13 11.73 -6.90 -12.62
C GLY A 13 10.71 -8.02 -12.40
N ALA A 14 11.23 -9.22 -12.15
CA ALA A 14 10.43 -10.41 -11.90
C ALA A 14 9.94 -10.45 -10.45
N TRP A 15 8.62 -10.48 -10.27
CA TRP A 15 7.98 -10.58 -8.96
C TRP A 15 7.17 -11.86 -8.88
N GLU A 16 7.34 -12.58 -7.79
CA GLU A 16 6.69 -13.87 -7.57
C GLU A 16 5.81 -13.82 -6.33
N ARG A 17 4.57 -14.29 -6.47
CA ARG A 17 3.64 -14.43 -5.35
C ARG A 17 4.01 -15.65 -4.54
N ARG A 18 4.30 -15.48 -3.25
CA ARG A 18 4.51 -16.59 -2.33
C ARG A 18 3.21 -17.39 -2.19
N ARG A 19 3.30 -18.71 -2.38
CA ARG A 19 2.19 -19.63 -2.11
C ARG A 19 1.93 -19.65 -0.60
N GLN A 20 0.75 -19.21 -0.18
CA GLN A 20 0.31 -19.29 1.21
C GLN A 20 -0.87 -20.26 1.33
N ARG A 21 -0.86 -21.07 2.39
CA ARG A 21 -1.86 -22.14 2.61
C ARG A 21 -3.21 -21.63 3.16
N GLN A 22 -3.32 -20.36 3.54
CA GLN A 22 -4.52 -19.79 4.16
C GLN A 22 -4.98 -18.52 3.43
N ALA A 23 -6.30 -18.41 3.22
CA ALA A 23 -6.96 -17.34 2.48
C ALA A 23 -7.05 -15.99 3.23
N GLN A 24 -6.67 -15.92 4.51
CA GLN A 24 -6.86 -14.73 5.37
C GLN A 24 -5.57 -13.99 5.73
N ARG A 25 -4.47 -14.19 4.99
CA ARG A 25 -3.22 -13.45 5.20
C ARG A 25 -2.98 -12.48 4.05
N PRO A 26 -2.30 -11.34 4.31
CA PRO A 26 -1.89 -10.45 3.24
C PRO A 26 -1.10 -11.23 2.19
N ALA A 27 -1.42 -11.01 0.91
CA ALA A 27 -0.68 -11.61 -0.18
C ALA A 27 0.76 -11.08 -0.15
N VAL A 28 1.74 -11.97 -0.22
CA VAL A 28 3.17 -11.60 -0.18
C VAL A 28 3.80 -11.88 -1.54
N TRP A 29 4.50 -10.89 -2.05
CA TRP A 29 5.30 -10.93 -3.27
C TRP A 29 6.77 -10.70 -2.93
N THR A 30 7.65 -11.38 -3.67
CA THR A 30 9.10 -11.21 -3.59
C THR A 30 9.66 -10.88 -4.95
N GLY A 31 10.58 -9.94 -4.99
CA GLY A 31 11.24 -9.54 -6.23
C GLY A 31 12.65 -9.00 -5.97
N PRO A 32 13.33 -8.54 -7.02
CA PRO A 32 14.71 -8.09 -6.93
C PRO A 32 14.89 -6.87 -6.00
N ALA A 33 13.87 -6.03 -5.85
CA ALA A 33 13.92 -4.86 -4.99
C ALA A 33 13.52 -5.13 -3.52
N GLY A 34 12.99 -6.32 -3.22
CA GLY A 34 12.60 -6.71 -1.87
C GLY A 34 11.27 -7.43 -1.78
N LEU A 35 10.48 -7.07 -0.77
CA LEU A 35 9.21 -7.71 -0.43
C LEU A 35 8.04 -6.72 -0.56
N LEU A 36 6.88 -7.23 -0.98
CA LEU A 36 5.63 -6.49 -0.98
C LEU A 36 4.54 -7.35 -0.31
N GLN A 37 3.94 -6.83 0.75
CA GLN A 37 2.73 -7.41 1.34
C GLN A 37 1.51 -6.57 0.96
N VAL A 38 0.40 -7.23 0.63
CA VAL A 38 -0.84 -6.57 0.17
C VAL A 38 -2.02 -7.10 0.95
N LEU A 39 -2.83 -6.19 1.51
CA LEU A 39 -4.12 -6.48 2.09
C LEU A 39 -5.19 -5.62 1.41
N ASP A 40 -6.19 -6.26 0.82
CA ASP A 40 -7.37 -5.61 0.26
C ASP A 40 -8.44 -5.47 1.36
N VAL A 41 -8.87 -4.26 1.65
CA VAL A 41 -9.87 -3.97 2.67
C VAL A 41 -11.12 -3.43 1.98
N THR A 42 -12.11 -4.31 1.82
CA THR A 42 -13.31 -4.09 1.00
C THR A 42 -14.47 -3.41 1.76
N THR A 43 -14.36 -3.30 3.08
CA THR A 43 -15.30 -2.61 3.96
C THR A 43 -14.53 -1.85 5.03
N ALA A 44 -13.93 -0.73 4.66
CA ALA A 44 -13.60 0.30 5.64
C ALA A 44 -14.88 1.12 5.80
N GLY A 45 -15.62 0.95 6.89
CA GLY A 45 -16.92 1.61 7.11
C GLY A 45 -16.90 3.05 6.61
N SER A 46 -17.89 3.41 5.78
CA SER A 46 -17.92 4.61 4.93
C SER A 46 -17.23 5.80 5.58
N ARG A 47 -16.04 6.08 5.10
CA ARG A 47 -15.19 7.13 5.64
C ARG A 47 -14.98 8.11 4.49
N ASP A 48 -16.01 8.93 4.27
CA ASP A 48 -15.88 10.24 3.60
C ASP A 48 -15.03 11.13 4.51
N VAL A 49 -13.74 10.80 4.63
CA VAL A 49 -12.79 11.54 5.47
C VAL A 49 -11.90 12.35 4.56
N SER A 50 -11.68 13.61 4.95
CA SER A 50 -10.65 14.44 4.35
C SER A 50 -9.27 13.78 4.50
N GLU A 51 -8.31 14.19 3.68
CA GLU A 51 -6.93 13.68 3.74
C GLU A 51 -6.33 13.76 5.16
N LEU A 52 -6.62 14.83 5.89
CA LEU A 52 -6.12 15.05 7.25
C LEU A 52 -6.74 14.07 8.26
N ASP A 53 -8.05 13.85 8.12
CA ASP A 53 -8.79 12.94 8.98
C ASP A 53 -8.42 11.48 8.72
N LEU A 54 -8.05 11.15 7.47
CA LEU A 54 -7.57 9.84 7.08
C LEU A 54 -6.22 9.51 7.72
N LEU A 55 -5.26 10.45 7.71
CA LEU A 55 -3.97 10.28 8.39
C LEU A 55 -4.15 10.09 9.90
N ALA A 56 -5.07 10.84 10.52
CA ALA A 56 -5.39 10.69 11.93
C ALA A 56 -6.07 9.34 12.22
N ALA A 57 -7.02 8.93 11.38
CA ALA A 57 -7.76 7.70 11.55
C ALA A 57 -6.90 6.43 11.39
N LEU A 58 -5.84 6.51 10.58
CA LEU A 58 -4.90 5.42 10.36
C LEU A 58 -3.76 5.36 11.39
N ALA A 59 -3.58 6.38 12.22
CA ALA A 59 -2.47 6.42 13.19
C ALA A 59 -2.48 5.22 14.15
N GLY A 60 -3.65 4.65 14.45
CA GLY A 60 -3.78 3.43 15.27
C GLY A 60 -3.55 2.11 14.51
N GLU A 61 -3.54 2.12 13.18
CA GLU A 61 -3.29 0.94 12.35
C GLU A 61 -1.81 0.79 11.94
N VAL A 62 -1.04 1.86 12.09
CA VAL A 62 0.38 1.90 11.71
C VAL A 62 1.26 1.66 12.94
N PRO A 63 2.31 0.84 12.85
CA PRO A 63 3.26 0.66 13.94
C PRO A 63 3.88 2.00 14.38
N PRO A 64 4.17 2.18 15.69
CA PRO A 64 4.88 3.37 16.15
C PRO A 64 6.31 3.44 15.57
N GLY A 65 6.91 4.63 15.57
CA GLY A 65 8.30 4.82 15.19
C GLY A 65 8.53 5.14 13.70
N SER A 66 7.50 5.60 12.98
CA SER A 66 7.69 6.14 11.63
C SER A 66 8.60 7.36 11.66
N THR A 67 9.57 7.43 10.76
CA THR A 67 10.48 8.57 10.58
C THR A 67 9.84 9.68 9.73
N GLY A 68 8.76 9.37 9.03
CA GLY A 68 8.00 10.33 8.24
C GLY A 68 6.63 9.79 7.84
N ARG A 69 5.75 10.71 7.44
CA ARG A 69 4.43 10.40 6.88
C ARG A 69 4.16 11.30 5.69
N LEU A 70 3.39 10.80 4.73
CA LEU A 70 3.01 11.49 3.51
C LEU A 70 1.52 11.27 3.26
N GLY A 71 0.80 12.34 2.92
CA GLY A 71 -0.55 12.31 2.39
C GLY A 71 -0.54 12.83 0.96
N GLU A 72 -1.36 12.24 0.09
CA GLU A 72 -1.59 12.72 -1.27
C GLU A 72 -3.08 12.68 -1.59
N ALA A 73 -3.59 13.78 -2.12
CA ALA A 73 -4.85 13.77 -2.85
C ALA A 73 -4.78 12.78 -4.02
N GLY A 74 -5.86 12.04 -4.24
CA GLY A 74 -5.91 11.03 -5.27
C GLY A 74 -6.02 11.60 -6.68
N ARG A 75 -5.70 10.75 -7.66
CA ARG A 75 -5.78 11.00 -9.11
C ARG A 75 -6.06 9.69 -9.83
N ASP A 76 -6.61 9.78 -11.04
CA ASP A 76 -6.89 8.63 -11.91
C ASP A 76 -7.75 7.55 -11.22
N GLY A 77 -8.89 7.97 -10.65
CA GLY A 77 -9.83 7.07 -9.96
C GLY A 77 -9.43 6.68 -8.53
N ILE A 78 -8.30 7.18 -8.02
CA ILE A 78 -7.94 7.12 -6.59
C ILE A 78 -8.53 8.33 -5.86
N GLY A 79 -9.10 8.13 -4.67
CA GLY A 79 -9.59 9.21 -3.81
C GLY A 79 -8.47 9.86 -3.02
N HIS A 80 -7.72 9.08 -2.25
CA HIS A 80 -6.58 9.54 -1.44
C HIS A 80 -5.50 8.47 -1.31
N ARG A 81 -4.28 8.88 -0.96
CA ARG A 81 -3.19 7.99 -0.56
C ARG A 81 -2.53 8.50 0.71
N ALA A 82 -2.07 7.57 1.54
CA ALA A 82 -1.25 7.87 2.69
C ALA A 82 -0.10 6.87 2.82
N ALA A 83 1.07 7.32 3.25
CA ALA A 83 2.22 6.45 3.52
C ALA A 83 2.97 6.84 4.78
N TRP A 84 3.51 5.84 5.48
CA TRP A 84 4.43 5.99 6.59
C TRP A 84 5.76 5.33 6.26
N LEU A 85 6.83 5.99 6.70
CA LEU A 85 8.20 5.63 6.39
C LEU A 85 8.88 5.11 7.65
N PHE A 86 9.60 4.02 7.46
CA PHE A 86 10.52 3.41 8.41
C PHE A 86 11.88 3.25 7.71
N PRO A 87 12.97 2.92 8.43
CA PRO A 87 14.31 2.89 7.85
C PRO A 87 14.44 2.09 6.54
N ASP A 88 13.73 0.97 6.42
CA ASP A 88 13.77 0.07 5.25
C ASP A 88 12.38 -0.27 4.70
N THR A 89 11.33 0.33 5.25
CA THR A 89 9.94 -0.09 5.01
C THR A 89 9.04 1.10 4.70
N LEU A 90 8.18 0.96 3.69
CA LEU A 90 7.09 1.89 3.38
C LEU A 90 5.74 1.20 3.60
N TRP A 91 4.96 1.76 4.52
CA TRP A 91 3.57 1.36 4.79
C TRP A 91 2.62 2.29 4.05
N GLY A 92 2.08 1.82 2.94
CA GLY A 92 1.21 2.58 2.06
C GLY A 92 -0.26 2.16 2.17
N TYR A 93 -1.14 3.13 2.00
CA TYR A 93 -2.59 2.97 1.92
C TYR A 93 -3.07 3.74 0.69
N THR A 94 -3.89 3.10 -0.14
CA THR A 94 -4.49 3.71 -1.34
C THR A 94 -6.00 3.49 -1.31
N PHE A 95 -6.77 4.58 -1.36
CA PHE A 95 -8.22 4.60 -1.09
C PHE A 95 -9.05 4.84 -2.35
N VAL A 96 -10.15 4.12 -2.48
CA VAL A 96 -11.20 4.30 -3.49
C VAL A 96 -12.55 3.98 -2.86
N ASP A 97 -13.51 4.92 -2.92
CA ASP A 97 -14.93 4.71 -2.59
C ASP A 97 -15.19 3.83 -1.34
N GLY A 98 -14.65 4.20 -0.19
CA GLY A 98 -14.83 3.46 1.07
C GLY A 98 -14.09 2.12 1.15
N ARG A 99 -13.17 1.85 0.23
CA ARG A 99 -12.24 0.72 0.22
C ARG A 99 -10.82 1.21 0.21
N TYR A 100 -9.89 0.35 0.62
CA TYR A 100 -8.48 0.63 0.43
C TYR A 100 -7.66 -0.64 0.25
N VAL A 101 -6.52 -0.48 -0.42
CA VAL A 101 -5.44 -1.47 -0.37
C VAL A 101 -4.34 -0.96 0.54
N ARG A 102 -3.96 -1.79 1.52
CA ARG A 102 -2.75 -1.59 2.34
C ARG A 102 -1.61 -2.35 1.71
N THR A 103 -0.50 -1.67 1.51
CA THR A 103 0.74 -2.23 0.98
C THR A 103 1.88 -2.01 1.97
N VAL A 104 2.68 -3.04 2.23
CA VAL A 104 3.93 -2.91 2.99
C VAL A 104 5.07 -3.30 2.07
N PHE A 105 5.87 -2.33 1.67
CA PHE A 105 7.08 -2.53 0.88
C PHE A 105 8.27 -2.59 1.83
N VAL A 106 9.05 -3.67 1.78
CA VAL A 106 10.31 -3.81 2.53
C VAL A 106 11.43 -3.83 1.51
N SER A 107 12.34 -2.86 1.57
CA SER A 107 13.49 -2.81 0.66
C SER A 107 14.55 -3.82 1.06
N ALA A 108 15.21 -4.42 0.07
CA ALA A 108 16.35 -5.32 0.31
C ALA A 108 17.62 -4.57 0.75
N ASP A 109 17.75 -3.29 0.40
CA ASP A 109 18.94 -2.45 0.57
C ASP A 109 18.68 -1.16 1.38
N ALA A 110 17.52 -1.08 2.04
CA ALA A 110 17.00 0.11 2.72
C ALA A 110 16.75 1.36 1.83
N ASP A 111 16.93 1.28 0.51
CA ASP A 111 16.53 2.34 -0.41
C ASP A 111 15.04 2.25 -0.76
N LEU A 112 14.24 3.21 -0.28
CA LEU A 112 12.79 3.25 -0.48
C LEU A 112 12.35 3.94 -1.78
N ARG A 113 13.25 4.47 -2.63
CA ARG A 113 12.86 5.19 -3.86
C ARG A 113 11.98 4.35 -4.79
N TRP A 114 12.30 3.06 -4.93
CA TRP A 114 11.49 2.14 -5.72
C TRP A 114 10.12 1.89 -5.08
N ALA A 115 10.07 1.75 -3.75
CA ALA A 115 8.84 1.49 -3.01
C ALA A 115 7.87 2.67 -3.13
N PHE A 116 8.37 3.91 -3.07
CA PHE A 116 7.58 5.11 -3.32
C PHE A 116 7.02 5.14 -4.75
N THR A 117 7.86 4.87 -5.74
CA THR A 117 7.45 4.86 -7.15
C THR A 117 6.37 3.81 -7.38
N ALA A 118 6.58 2.60 -6.85
CA ALA A 118 5.62 1.52 -6.91
C ALA A 118 4.30 1.89 -6.21
N TRP A 119 4.36 2.39 -4.97
CA TRP A 119 3.17 2.79 -4.23
C TRP A 119 2.34 3.85 -4.97
N ARG A 120 2.97 4.89 -5.54
CA ARG A 120 2.28 5.92 -6.33
C ARG A 120 1.71 5.39 -7.65
N SER A 121 2.27 4.30 -8.18
CA SER A 121 1.76 3.66 -9.40
C SER A 121 0.51 2.80 -9.16
N ILE A 122 0.12 2.54 -7.90
CA ILE A 122 -1.05 1.69 -7.61
C ILE A 122 -2.30 2.29 -8.25
N ARG A 123 -3.08 1.46 -8.96
CA ARG A 123 -4.35 1.85 -9.60
C ARG A 123 -5.46 0.90 -9.21
N TYR A 124 -6.70 1.40 -9.30
CA TYR A 124 -7.91 0.62 -9.18
C TYR A 124 -8.54 0.43 -10.56
N GLU A 125 -8.85 -0.81 -10.92
CA GLU A 125 -9.55 -1.17 -12.15
C GLU A 125 -11.06 -1.20 -11.86
N THR A 126 -11.82 -0.32 -12.54
CA THR A 126 -13.29 -0.25 -12.49
C THR A 126 -13.95 -1.35 -13.29
#